data_AF-A0A9P9ZEA2-F1
#
_entry.id   AF-A0A9P9ZEA2-F1
#
_cell.length_a   1.000
_cell.length_b   1.000
_cell.length_c   1.000
_cell.angle_alpha   90.00
_cell.angle_beta   90.00
_cell.angle_gamma   90.00
#
_symmetry.space_group_name_H-M   'P 1'
#
loop_
_entity.id
_entity.type
_entity.pdbx_description
1 polymer ?
#
loop_
_entity_poly.entity_id
_entity_poly.type
_entity_poly.pdbx_seq_one_letter_code
_entity_poly.pdbx_strand_id
1 'polypeptide(L)'
;MAYWPEAISCNDFCVEVSYGGRSALFMHLDNSAGAHDVSFENWNYLETGYPASEKNHINPSAGFTTQYKTVDASRCAPLIKTASGNMPFSAATSMGFIANCVLNHKDSWIAKHFELWNIHDSQCNLGHNEICQTPDLKNGVNQTTCTHMLGSQDKLVGQDVYNILYPSGESEEIKGPGEA
;
A
#
# COMPACT_ATOMS: atom_id res chain seq x y z
N MET A 1 5.83 0.48 -4.63
CA MET A 1 5.64 0.34 -3.16
C MET A 1 6.99 0.33 -2.46
N ALA A 2 7.06 0.77 -1.21
CA ALA A 2 8.26 0.76 -0.36
C ALA A 2 7.99 -0.03 0.94
N TYR A 3 8.98 -0.78 1.39
CA TYR A 3 9.00 -1.68 2.55
C TYR A 3 10.23 -1.38 3.40
N TRP A 4 10.12 -0.46 4.34
CA TRP A 4 11.26 0.07 5.10
C TRP A 4 11.34 -0.65 6.45
N PRO A 5 12.51 -0.64 7.12
CA PRO A 5 12.63 -1.27 8.44
C PRO A 5 11.96 -0.44 9.55
N GLU A 6 11.71 0.84 9.32
CA GLU A 6 10.97 1.69 10.24
C GLU A 6 9.47 1.35 10.26
N ALA A 7 8.81 1.61 11.40
CA ALA A 7 7.37 1.49 11.49
C ALA A 7 6.67 2.61 10.68
N ILE A 8 5.55 2.26 10.04
CA ILE A 8 4.72 3.23 9.33
C ILE A 8 4.01 4.11 10.35
N SER A 9 4.03 5.42 10.13
CA SER A 9 3.34 6.41 10.96
C SER A 9 2.08 6.94 10.27
N CYS A 10 1.29 7.72 11.00
CA CYS A 10 0.09 8.36 10.47
C CYS A 10 0.36 9.49 9.44
N ASN A 11 1.64 9.87 9.23
CA ASN A 11 2.05 10.95 8.32
C ASN A 11 3.22 10.59 7.40
N ASP A 12 4.07 9.65 7.80
CA ASP A 12 5.40 9.47 7.20
C ASP A 12 5.44 8.35 6.15
N PHE A 13 4.30 8.12 5.48
CA PHE A 13 4.16 7.08 4.47
C PHE A 13 4.63 7.51 3.08
N CYS A 14 4.90 8.80 2.84
CA CYS A 14 5.36 9.28 1.55
C CYS A 14 6.87 9.48 1.54
N VAL A 15 7.58 8.75 0.67
CA VAL A 15 9.04 8.81 0.55
C VAL A 15 9.45 9.22 -0.86
N GLU A 16 10.42 10.13 -0.96
CA GLU A 16 11.10 10.44 -2.22
C GLU A 16 12.41 9.68 -2.26
N VAL A 17 12.60 8.82 -3.26
CA VAL A 17 13.83 8.05 -3.49
C VAL A 17 14.52 8.56 -4.74
N SER A 18 15.83 8.76 -4.65
CA SER A 18 16.64 9.36 -5.71
C SER A 18 17.87 8.51 -6.05
N TYR A 19 18.13 8.37 -7.34
CA TYR A 19 19.29 7.66 -7.89
C TYR A 19 19.67 8.22 -9.26
N GLY A 20 20.96 8.41 -9.53
CA GLY A 20 21.45 8.80 -10.85
C GLY A 20 20.83 10.09 -11.42
N GLY A 21 20.47 11.06 -10.57
CA GLY A 21 19.81 12.31 -10.97
C GLY A 21 18.29 12.21 -11.19
N ARG A 22 17.69 11.04 -10.98
CA ARG A 22 16.23 10.81 -11.00
C ARG A 22 15.69 10.78 -9.58
N SER A 23 14.42 11.12 -9.44
CA SER A 23 13.67 10.99 -8.19
C SER A 23 12.26 10.45 -8.47
N ALA A 24 11.75 9.62 -7.56
CA ALA A 24 10.38 9.11 -7.58
C ALA A 24 9.76 9.13 -6.19
N LEU A 25 8.42 9.27 -6.15
CA LEU A 25 7.64 9.19 -4.93
C LEU A 25 7.10 7.76 -4.77
N PHE A 26 7.35 7.17 -3.61
CA PHE A 26 6.80 5.87 -3.22
C PHE A 26 5.99 5.99 -1.93
N MET A 27 5.04 5.08 -1.78
CA MET A 27 4.33 4.89 -0.52
C MET A 27 5.01 3.78 0.28
N HIS A 28 5.48 4.11 1.47
CA HIS A 28 5.93 3.19 2.51
C HIS A 28 4.70 2.65 3.24
N LEU A 29 4.33 1.41 2.91
CA LEU A 29 3.03 0.82 3.32
C LEU A 29 3.16 -0.52 4.02
N ASP A 30 4.37 -1.06 4.13
CA ASP A 30 4.63 -2.25 4.92
C ASP A 30 6.07 -2.21 5.48
N ASN A 31 6.35 -3.04 6.47
CA ASN A 31 7.63 -3.11 7.15
C ASN A 31 8.46 -4.26 6.59
N SER A 32 9.76 -4.04 6.41
CA SER A 32 10.70 -5.11 6.12
C SER A 32 11.38 -5.59 7.41
N ALA A 33 11.92 -6.80 7.40
CA ALA A 33 12.70 -7.35 8.51
C ALA A 33 14.15 -6.76 8.61
N GLY A 34 14.39 -5.54 8.14
CA GLY A 34 15.68 -4.84 8.25
C GLY A 34 16.24 -4.21 6.98
N ALA A 35 15.55 -4.32 5.84
CA ALA A 35 16.01 -3.86 4.53
C ALA A 35 15.20 -2.66 4.00
N HIS A 36 15.73 -1.92 3.03
CA HIS A 36 14.96 -0.88 2.35
C HIS A 36 14.52 -1.43 1.00
N ASP A 37 13.40 -2.15 0.99
CA ASP A 37 12.94 -2.86 -0.22
C ASP A 37 11.87 -2.04 -0.94
N VAL A 38 11.92 -2.03 -2.27
CA VAL A 38 10.84 -1.48 -3.10
C VAL A 38 10.34 -2.54 -4.06
N SER A 39 9.11 -2.40 -4.53
CA SER A 39 8.58 -3.27 -5.59
C SER A 39 9.50 -3.27 -6.81
N PHE A 40 9.67 -4.42 -7.46
CA PHE A 40 10.58 -4.56 -8.62
C PHE A 40 10.31 -3.53 -9.72
N GLU A 41 9.02 -3.20 -9.95
CA GLU A 41 8.58 -2.12 -10.83
C GLU A 41 9.30 -0.79 -10.55
N ASN A 42 9.35 -0.39 -9.27
CA ASN A 42 9.93 0.85 -8.82
C ASN A 42 11.46 0.77 -8.77
N TRP A 43 11.99 -0.39 -8.40
CA TRP A 43 13.42 -0.66 -8.38
C TRP A 43 14.03 -0.48 -9.78
N ASN A 44 13.41 -1.08 -10.81
CA ASN A 44 13.91 -0.99 -12.19
C ASN A 44 13.80 0.45 -12.71
N TYR A 45 12.73 1.16 -12.37
CA TYR A 45 12.57 2.58 -12.72
C TYR A 45 13.69 3.45 -12.14
N LEU A 46 14.08 3.23 -10.88
CA LEU A 46 15.18 3.98 -10.29
C LEU A 46 16.49 3.76 -11.05
N GLU A 47 16.82 2.50 -11.33
CA GLU A 47 18.08 2.14 -11.97
C GLU A 47 18.13 2.58 -13.43
N THR A 48 17.07 2.31 -14.20
CA THR A 48 17.08 2.42 -15.67
C THR A 48 16.30 3.63 -16.20
N GLY A 49 15.38 4.17 -15.42
CA GLY A 49 14.39 5.16 -15.85
C GLY A 49 13.08 4.56 -16.39
N TYR A 50 12.97 3.23 -16.46
CA TYR A 50 11.80 2.52 -16.99
C TYR A 50 11.23 1.54 -15.96
N PRO A 51 9.89 1.42 -15.85
CA PRO A 51 9.28 0.40 -15.01
C PRO A 51 9.68 -1.02 -15.45
N ALA A 52 9.62 -2.00 -14.55
CA ALA A 52 9.96 -3.38 -14.87
C ALA A 52 8.95 -4.03 -15.84
N SER A 53 7.70 -3.57 -15.83
CA SER A 53 6.67 -3.94 -16.81
C SER A 53 7.05 -3.56 -18.24
N GLU A 54 7.98 -2.63 -18.45
CA GLU A 54 8.55 -2.31 -19.75
C GLU A 54 9.75 -3.22 -20.06
N LYS A 55 9.43 -4.46 -20.43
CA LYS A 55 10.37 -5.60 -20.49
C LYS A 55 11.68 -5.39 -21.25
N ASN A 56 11.70 -4.49 -22.24
CA ASN A 56 12.91 -4.18 -23.02
C ASN A 56 13.97 -3.38 -22.24
N HIS A 57 13.61 -2.89 -21.05
CA HIS A 57 14.46 -2.04 -20.22
C HIS A 57 14.73 -2.67 -18.84
N ILE A 58 14.56 -3.97 -18.71
CA ILE A 58 14.89 -4.66 -17.46
C ILE A 58 16.40 -4.81 -17.32
N ASN A 59 16.93 -4.39 -16.18
CA ASN A 59 18.32 -4.63 -15.81
C ASN A 59 18.40 -5.40 -14.47
N PRO A 60 18.41 -6.74 -14.48
CA PRO A 60 18.47 -7.51 -13.24
C PRO A 60 19.80 -7.30 -12.55
N SER A 61 19.78 -6.71 -11.36
CA SER A 61 20.99 -6.42 -10.57
C SER A 61 20.71 -6.62 -9.07
N ALA A 62 21.77 -6.59 -8.25
CA ALA A 62 21.63 -6.62 -6.80
C ALA A 62 21.18 -5.24 -6.27
N GLY A 63 20.93 -5.12 -4.97
CA GLY A 63 20.65 -3.82 -4.37
C GLY A 63 21.76 -2.79 -4.65
N PHE A 64 21.35 -1.52 -4.84
CA PHE A 64 22.25 -0.40 -5.05
C PHE A 64 21.95 0.75 -4.07
N THR A 65 22.95 1.57 -3.81
CA THR A 65 22.83 2.68 -2.86
C THR A 65 22.02 3.83 -3.49
N THR A 66 20.93 4.19 -2.83
CA THR A 66 20.11 5.37 -3.18
C THR A 66 20.11 6.39 -2.05
N GLN A 67 19.54 7.56 -2.32
CA GLN A 67 19.19 8.52 -1.29
C GLN A 67 17.68 8.52 -1.13
N TYR A 68 17.17 8.57 0.09
CA TYR A 68 15.75 8.76 0.33
C TYR A 68 15.50 9.79 1.41
N LYS A 69 14.29 10.35 1.40
CA LYS A 69 13.76 11.17 2.49
C LYS A 69 12.25 10.99 2.58
N THR A 70 11.74 11.02 3.80
CA THR A 70 10.30 11.21 4.05
C THR A 70 9.91 12.62 3.62
N VAL A 71 8.81 12.74 2.90
CA VAL A 71 8.24 14.01 2.45
C VAL A 71 6.80 14.12 2.89
N ASP A 72 6.21 15.31 2.73
CA ASP A 72 4.81 15.52 3.12
C ASP A 72 3.88 14.48 2.45
N ALA A 73 3.01 13.87 3.27
CA ALA A 73 2.05 12.84 2.85
C ALA A 73 1.23 13.25 1.60
N SER A 74 0.86 14.52 1.50
CA SER A 74 0.08 15.03 0.37
C SER A 74 0.79 14.91 -0.97
N ARG A 75 2.13 14.81 -1.00
CA ARG A 75 2.88 14.57 -2.24
C ARG A 75 2.57 13.21 -2.86
N CYS A 76 2.18 12.23 -2.06
CA CYS A 76 1.76 10.91 -2.53
C CYS A 76 0.26 10.81 -2.82
N ALA A 77 -0.55 11.85 -2.55
CA ALA A 77 -1.99 11.82 -2.84
C ALA A 77 -2.32 11.45 -4.30
N PRO A 78 -1.58 11.90 -5.34
CA PRO A 78 -1.82 11.47 -6.71
C PRO A 78 -1.61 9.97 -6.98
N LEU A 79 -0.92 9.25 -6.08
CA LEU A 79 -0.71 7.80 -6.15
C LEU A 79 -1.91 7.02 -5.61
N ILE A 80 -2.79 7.66 -4.84
CA ILE A 80 -3.99 7.05 -4.29
C ILE A 80 -5.09 7.07 -5.36
N LYS A 81 -5.63 5.90 -5.70
CA LYS A 81 -6.54 5.71 -6.84
C LYS A 81 -7.99 5.44 -6.45
N THR A 82 -8.31 5.52 -5.16
CA THR A 82 -9.69 5.45 -4.68
C THR A 82 -10.49 6.63 -5.24
N ALA A 83 -11.80 6.45 -5.45
CA ALA A 83 -12.65 7.50 -6.00
C ALA A 83 -12.72 8.75 -5.11
N SER A 84 -12.56 8.57 -3.80
CA SER A 84 -12.54 9.65 -2.81
C SER A 84 -11.18 10.36 -2.71
N GLY A 85 -10.10 9.74 -3.19
CA GLY A 85 -8.72 10.16 -2.94
C GLY A 85 -8.22 9.85 -1.52
N ASN A 86 -9.02 9.16 -0.69
CA ASN A 86 -8.60 8.74 0.65
C ASN A 86 -7.79 7.43 0.60
N MET A 87 -6.86 7.26 1.53
CA MET A 87 -6.07 6.03 1.64
C MET A 87 -6.97 4.86 2.04
N PRO A 88 -7.00 3.77 1.24
CA PRO A 88 -7.78 2.59 1.55
C PRO A 88 -7.09 1.74 2.63
N PHE A 89 -7.86 1.29 3.62
CA PHE A 89 -7.41 0.35 4.64
C PHE A 89 -8.38 -0.83 4.75
N SER A 90 -7.84 -2.01 5.08
CA SER A 90 -8.67 -3.18 5.37
C SER A 90 -9.45 -2.97 6.66
N ALA A 91 -10.78 -2.97 6.55
CA ALA A 91 -11.72 -2.88 7.66
C ALA A 91 -11.53 -4.01 8.68
N ALA A 92 -11.10 -5.19 8.23
CA ALA A 92 -10.92 -6.36 9.07
C ALA A 92 -9.61 -6.35 9.88
N THR A 93 -8.54 -5.73 9.36
CA THR A 93 -7.19 -5.88 9.92
C THR A 93 -6.50 -4.58 10.32
N SER A 94 -6.97 -3.42 9.84
CA SER A 94 -6.28 -2.13 10.03
C SER A 94 -6.83 -1.28 11.19
N MET A 95 -7.88 -1.73 11.88
CA MET A 95 -8.60 -0.90 12.86
C MET A 95 -7.73 -0.41 14.03
N GLY A 96 -6.73 -1.18 14.46
CA GLY A 96 -5.80 -0.74 15.50
C GLY A 96 -4.95 0.47 15.07
N PHE A 97 -4.42 0.43 13.84
CA PHE A 97 -3.66 1.54 13.27
C PHE A 97 -4.53 2.78 13.07
N ILE A 98 -5.71 2.61 12.48
CA ILE A 98 -6.67 3.70 12.27
C ILE A 98 -7.11 4.32 13.60
N ALA A 99 -7.43 3.51 14.62
CA ALA A 99 -7.77 4.00 15.94
C ALA A 99 -6.64 4.82 16.55
N ASN A 100 -5.39 4.35 16.46
CA ASN A 100 -4.23 5.11 16.93
C ASN A 100 -4.11 6.45 16.19
N CYS A 101 -4.23 6.47 14.87
CA CYS A 101 -4.15 7.71 14.10
C CYS A 101 -5.29 8.69 14.46
N VAL A 102 -6.53 8.22 14.54
CA VAL A 102 -7.69 9.07 14.82
C VAL A 102 -7.68 9.61 16.26
N LEU A 103 -7.30 8.78 17.24
CA LEU A 103 -7.38 9.12 18.66
C LEU A 103 -6.12 9.85 19.17
N ASN A 104 -4.93 9.41 18.75
CA ASN A 104 -3.66 9.91 19.29
C ASN A 104 -2.94 10.87 18.33
N HIS A 105 -3.27 10.84 17.03
CA HIS A 105 -2.66 11.68 16.00
C HIS A 105 -3.71 12.38 15.12
N LYS A 106 -4.75 12.94 15.74
CA LYS A 106 -5.93 13.52 15.06
C LYS A 106 -5.63 14.50 13.93
N ASP A 107 -4.48 15.16 13.96
CA ASP A 107 -4.06 16.14 12.96
C ASP A 107 -3.28 15.54 11.79
N SER A 108 -2.95 14.26 11.86
CA SER A 108 -2.27 13.51 10.80
C SER A 108 -3.09 13.40 9.52
N TRP A 109 -2.40 13.19 8.41
CA TRP A 109 -2.98 13.01 7.09
C TRP A 109 -3.91 11.80 7.08
N ILE A 110 -3.45 10.65 7.61
CA ILE A 110 -4.28 9.43 7.66
C ILE A 110 -5.54 9.64 8.49
N ALA A 111 -5.48 10.32 9.65
CA ALA A 111 -6.66 10.58 10.46
C ALA A 111 -7.75 11.41 9.73
N LYS A 112 -7.36 12.16 8.68
CA LYS A 112 -8.23 13.04 7.89
C LYS A 112 -8.61 12.44 6.53
N HIS A 113 -7.85 11.47 6.03
CA HIS A 113 -7.93 10.99 4.65
C HIS A 113 -7.80 9.46 4.57
N PHE A 114 -8.68 8.74 5.27
CA PHE A 114 -8.78 7.29 5.19
C PHE A 114 -10.19 6.85 4.81
N GLU A 115 -10.28 5.64 4.27
CA GLU A 115 -11.53 4.91 4.10
C GLU A 115 -11.30 3.42 4.38
N LEU A 116 -12.37 2.74 4.79
CA LEU A 116 -12.31 1.34 5.19
C LEU A 116 -12.97 0.48 4.11
N TRP A 117 -12.27 -0.55 3.65
CA TRP A 117 -12.72 -1.50 2.65
C TRP A 117 -12.89 -2.89 3.25
N ASN A 118 -13.95 -3.60 2.87
CA ASN A 118 -14.23 -4.96 3.35
C ASN A 118 -13.35 -6.03 2.68
N ILE A 119 -12.05 -5.78 2.57
CA ILE A 119 -11.06 -6.71 2.03
C ILE A 119 -10.33 -7.34 3.22
N HIS A 120 -10.21 -8.66 3.24
CA HIS A 120 -9.76 -9.40 4.42
C HIS A 120 -8.23 -9.50 4.52
N ASP A 121 -7.55 -9.84 3.44
CA ASP A 121 -6.11 -10.11 3.42
C ASP A 121 -5.30 -9.03 2.70
N SER A 122 -4.01 -8.96 3.00
CA SER A 122 -3.08 -7.97 2.44
C SER A 122 -2.69 -8.22 0.99
N GLN A 123 -2.99 -9.40 0.44
CA GLN A 123 -2.81 -9.72 -0.97
C GLN A 123 -4.07 -9.35 -1.79
N CYS A 124 -5.12 -8.86 -1.13
CA CYS A 124 -6.41 -8.50 -1.71
C CYS A 124 -7.08 -9.65 -2.47
N ASN A 125 -7.04 -10.85 -1.91
CA ASN A 125 -7.62 -12.05 -2.52
C ASN A 125 -9.01 -12.41 -1.98
N LEU A 126 -9.33 -11.96 -0.78
CA LEU A 126 -10.48 -12.37 0.01
C LEU A 126 -11.29 -11.16 0.51
N GLY A 127 -12.59 -11.34 0.60
CA GLY A 127 -13.55 -10.35 1.07
C GLY A 127 -14.41 -9.77 -0.05
N HIS A 128 -14.89 -8.55 0.14
CA HIS A 128 -15.81 -7.87 -0.76
C HIS A 128 -15.28 -6.49 -1.14
N ASN A 129 -15.38 -6.15 -2.43
CA ASN A 129 -14.97 -4.85 -2.96
C ASN A 129 -16.01 -3.77 -2.62
N GLU A 130 -16.11 -3.41 -1.34
CA GLU A 130 -17.08 -2.47 -0.81
C GLU A 130 -16.49 -1.57 0.29
N ILE A 131 -17.00 -0.35 0.36
CA ILE A 131 -16.64 0.60 1.40
C ILE A 131 -17.51 0.37 2.64
N CYS A 132 -16.88 0.34 3.80
CA CYS A 132 -17.52 0.24 5.10
C CYS A 132 -17.73 1.60 5.73
N GLN A 133 -18.70 1.69 6.64
CA GLN A 133 -18.93 2.88 7.44
C GLN A 133 -17.80 3.08 8.46
N THR A 134 -17.20 4.27 8.47
CA THR A 134 -16.23 4.64 9.50
C THR A 134 -16.91 4.64 10.88
N PRO A 135 -16.43 3.83 11.84
CA PRO A 135 -17.04 3.77 13.17
C PRO A 135 -16.70 5.03 13.99
N ASP A 136 -17.51 5.29 15.00
CA ASP A 136 -17.29 6.39 15.94
C ASP A 136 -16.23 6.02 16.98
N LEU A 137 -14.97 6.02 16.53
CA LEU A 137 -13.80 5.68 17.34
C LEU A 137 -13.67 6.57 18.58
N LYS A 138 -14.10 7.83 18.49
CA LYS A 138 -14.01 8.80 19.60
C LYS A 138 -14.95 8.44 20.76
N ASN A 139 -16.08 7.80 20.45
CA ASN A 139 -17.03 7.30 21.43
C ASN A 139 -16.81 5.82 21.77
N GLY A 140 -15.65 5.26 21.42
CA GLY A 140 -15.26 3.90 21.77
C GLY A 140 -15.83 2.80 20.86
N VAL A 141 -16.44 3.16 19.73
CA VAL A 141 -16.90 2.19 18.74
C VAL A 141 -15.72 1.76 17.88
N ASN A 142 -15.29 0.51 18.00
CA ASN A 142 -14.12 -0.03 17.29
C ASN A 142 -14.48 -0.99 16.15
N GLN A 143 -15.76 -1.31 15.95
CA GLN A 143 -16.22 -2.19 14.89
C GLN A 143 -16.91 -1.38 13.79
N THR A 144 -16.37 -1.49 12.58
CA THR A 144 -16.96 -0.90 11.37
C THR A 144 -18.15 -1.74 10.88
N THR A 145 -19.07 -1.11 10.14
CA THR A 145 -20.24 -1.77 9.55
C THR A 145 -20.11 -1.77 8.04
N CYS A 146 -20.21 -2.94 7.42
CA CYS A 146 -20.16 -3.12 5.96
C CYS A 146 -21.44 -3.83 5.48
N THR A 147 -21.66 -3.88 4.16
CA THR A 147 -22.84 -4.56 3.59
C THR A 147 -22.74 -6.07 3.81
N HIS A 148 -21.55 -6.63 3.64
CA HIS A 148 -21.24 -8.03 3.91
C HIS A 148 -20.51 -8.20 5.25
N MET A 149 -20.43 -9.43 5.72
CA MET A 149 -19.71 -9.76 6.96
C MET A 149 -18.23 -9.39 6.83
N LEU A 150 -17.69 -8.74 7.87
CA LEU A 150 -16.26 -8.49 7.98
C LEU A 150 -15.45 -9.78 8.08
N GLY A 151 -14.32 -9.82 7.38
CA GLY A 151 -13.42 -10.97 7.41
C GLY A 151 -13.94 -12.18 6.64
N SER A 152 -14.85 -11.97 5.69
CA SER A 152 -15.28 -13.01 4.75
C SER A 152 -14.07 -13.63 4.04
N GLN A 153 -14.12 -14.95 3.88
CA GLN A 153 -13.15 -15.73 3.11
C GLN A 153 -13.62 -15.97 1.67
N ASP A 154 -14.67 -15.27 1.23
CA ASP A 154 -15.09 -15.30 -0.16
C ASP A 154 -13.99 -14.74 -1.06
N LYS A 155 -13.82 -15.32 -2.24
CA LYS A 155 -12.90 -14.78 -3.25
C LYS A 155 -13.31 -13.34 -3.60
N LEU A 156 -12.37 -12.41 -3.50
CA LEU A 156 -12.58 -11.04 -3.92
C LEU A 156 -12.81 -10.99 -5.44
N VAL A 157 -13.82 -10.24 -5.86
CA VAL A 157 -14.16 -10.06 -7.28
C VAL A 157 -14.19 -8.56 -7.61
N GLY A 158 -13.76 -8.22 -8.83
CA GLY A 158 -13.79 -6.85 -9.34
C GLY A 158 -12.57 -6.02 -8.95
N GLN A 159 -11.52 -6.66 -8.45
CA GLN A 159 -10.23 -6.05 -8.14
C GLN A 159 -9.13 -7.04 -8.50
N ASP A 160 -8.50 -6.85 -9.65
CA ASP A 160 -7.38 -7.70 -10.06
C ASP A 160 -6.09 -7.15 -9.45
N VAL A 161 -5.26 -8.02 -8.89
CA VAL A 161 -3.92 -7.67 -8.40
C VAL A 161 -2.89 -8.48 -9.17
N TYR A 162 -1.85 -7.81 -9.63
CA TYR A 162 -0.79 -8.43 -10.42
C TYR A 162 0.55 -8.32 -9.70
N ASN A 163 1.28 -9.42 -9.67
CA ASN A 163 2.68 -9.46 -9.29
C ASN A 163 3.55 -9.23 -10.54
N ILE A 164 4.56 -8.36 -10.44
CA ILE A 164 5.57 -8.18 -11.48
C ILE A 164 6.78 -9.03 -11.13
N LEU A 165 6.97 -10.12 -11.88
CA LEU A 165 7.94 -11.15 -11.59
C LEU A 165 9.37 -10.67 -11.83
N TYR A 166 10.22 -10.83 -10.82
CA TYR A 166 11.66 -10.69 -10.99
C TYR A 166 12.27 -11.99 -11.56
N PRO A 167 13.21 -11.95 -12.51
CA PRO A 167 13.70 -10.77 -13.23
C PRO A 167 12.99 -10.52 -14.57
N SER A 168 11.89 -11.20 -14.88
CA SER A 168 11.31 -11.20 -16.23
C SER A 168 10.45 -9.98 -16.55
N GLY A 169 9.95 -9.28 -15.53
CA GLY A 169 8.95 -8.21 -15.65
C GLY A 169 7.60 -8.72 -16.18
N GLU A 170 7.37 -10.03 -16.16
CA GLU A 170 6.08 -10.61 -16.48
C GLU A 170 5.07 -10.33 -15.38
N SER A 171 3.84 -10.01 -15.77
CA SER A 171 2.73 -9.85 -14.82
C SER A 171 2.04 -11.19 -14.63
N GLU A 172 1.88 -11.60 -13.38
CA GLU A 172 1.08 -12.74 -12.98
C GLU A 172 -0.04 -12.25 -12.06
N GLU A 173 -1.28 -12.63 -12.34
CA GLU A 173 -2.39 -12.33 -11.43
C GLU A 173 -2.15 -13.06 -10.10
N ILE A 174 -2.25 -12.34 -8.98
CA ILE A 174 -2.15 -12.94 -7.66
C ILE A 174 -3.35 -13.86 -7.49
N LYS A 175 -3.06 -15.15 -7.33
CA LYS A 175 -4.07 -16.16 -7.06
C LYS A 175 -4.43 -16.16 -5.58
N GLY A 176 -5.71 -16.36 -5.28
CA GLY A 176 -6.17 -16.52 -3.91
C GLY A 176 -5.61 -17.79 -3.26
N PRO A 177 -5.65 -17.89 -1.91
CA PRO A 177 -5.26 -19.10 -1.22
C PRO A 177 -6.01 -20.32 -1.76
N GLY A 178 -5.28 -21.30 -2.32
CA GLY A 178 -5.85 -22.55 -2.84
C GLY A 178 -6.17 -22.56 -4.33
N GLU A 179 -5.90 -21.48 -5.07
CA GLU A 179 -5.99 -21.46 -6.52
C GLU A 179 -4.61 -21.73 -7.15
N ALA A 180 -4.50 -22.85 -7.89
CA ALA A 180 -3.29 -23.28 -8.58
C ALA A 180 -3.11 -22.61 -9.95
#